data_AF-A0A849R4N3-F1
#
_entry.id   AF-A0A849R4N3-F1
#
_cell.length_a   1.000
_cell.length_b   1.000
_cell.length_c   1.000
_cell.angle_alpha   90.00
_cell.angle_beta   90.00
_cell.angle_gamma   90.00
#
_symmetry.space_group_name_H-M   'P 1'
#
loop_
_entity.id
_entity.type
_entity.pdbx_description
1 polymer ?
#
loop_
_entity_poly.entity_id
_entity_poly.type
_entity_poly.pdbx_seq_one_letter_code
_entity_poly.pdbx_strand_id
1 'polypeptide(L)' 'MAIRIKARYENDMLKPLEKLELEEGEEVEIEVKKASVEEFHGKMRIDKEIADEIIEMEIWD' A
#
# COMPACT_ATOMS: atom_id res chain seq x y z
N MET A 1 -5.29 -21.93 0.90
CA MET A 1 -4.39 -20.97 0.22
C MET A 1 -5.07 -19.61 0.27
N ALA A 2 -4.36 -18.54 0.62
CA ALA A 2 -4.92 -17.19 0.62
C ALA A 2 -4.49 -16.48 -0.66
N ILE A 3 -5.46 -16.03 -1.47
CA ILE A 3 -5.20 -15.27 -2.70
C ILE A 3 -5.23 -13.78 -2.32
N ARG A 4 -4.19 -13.03 -2.67
CA ARG A 4 -4.13 -11.58 -2.46
C ARG A 4 -4.18 -10.89 -3.81
N ILE A 5 -5.26 -10.18 -4.08
CA ILE A 5 -5.47 -9.44 -5.32
C ILE A 5 -5.68 -7.97 -5.00
N LYS A 6 -5.10 -7.11 -5.84
CA LYS A 6 -5.35 -5.66 -5.75
C LYS A 6 -6.69 -5.36 -6.40
N ALA A 7 -7.45 -4.49 -5.77
CA ALA A 7 -8.71 -3.98 -6.30
C ALA A 7 -8.70 -2.46 -6.27
N ARG A 8 -9.47 -1.84 -7.17
CA ARG A 8 -9.75 -0.42 -7.17
C ARG A 8 -11.19 -0.18 -6.75
N TYR A 9 -11.39 0.79 -5.86
CA TYR A 9 -12.71 1.22 -5.45
C TYR A 9 -13.22 2.32 -6.39
N GLU A 10 -14.26 2.04 -7.16
CA GLU A 10 -14.87 2.97 -8.13
C GLU A 10 -16.39 2.75 -8.19
N ASN A 11 -17.16 3.84 -8.11
CA ASN A 11 -18.65 3.81 -8.10
C ASN A 11 -19.20 2.85 -7.04
N ASP A 12 -18.72 3.00 -5.80
CA ASP A 12 -19.15 2.23 -4.63
C ASP A 12 -18.90 0.70 -4.71
N MET A 13 -18.10 0.26 -5.68
CA MET A 13 -17.74 -1.16 -5.88
C MET A 13 -16.22 -1.38 -5.88
N LEU A 14 -15.79 -2.50 -5.29
CA LEU A 14 -14.42 -3.01 -5.40
C LEU A 14 -14.27 -3.81 -6.71
N LYS A 15 -13.41 -3.34 -7.59
CA LYS A 15 -13.10 -3.97 -8.87
C LYS A 15 -11.70 -4.58 -8.83
N PRO A 16 -11.54 -5.90 -8.96
CA PRO A 16 -10.22 -6.51 -8.99
C PRO A 16 -9.44 -6.06 -10.23
N LEU A 17 -8.13 -5.91 -10.10
CA LEU A 17 -7.24 -5.56 -11.21
C LEU A 17 -6.91 -6.75 -12.12
N GLU A 18 -7.24 -7.96 -11.66
CA GLU A 18 -7.00 -9.23 -12.33
C GLU A 18 -8.27 -10.09 -12.23
N LYS A 19 -8.41 -11.08 -13.12
CA LYS A 19 -9.58 -11.97 -13.12
C LYS A 19 -9.55 -12.87 -11.88
N LEU A 20 -10.69 -12.92 -11.19
CA LEU A 20 -10.94 -13.84 -10.09
C LEU A 20 -11.59 -15.11 -10.65
N GLU A 21 -11.06 -16.28 -10.29
CA GLU A 21 -11.66 -17.59 -10.59
C GLU A 21 -12.66 -17.99 -9.49
N LEU A 22 -13.60 -17.09 -9.18
CA LEU A 22 -14.66 -17.33 -8.21
C LEU A 22 -15.93 -17.84 -8.92
N GLU A 23 -16.73 -18.62 -8.20
CA GLU A 23 -18.04 -19.07 -8.69
C GLU A 23 -19.12 -17.99 -8.48
N GLU A 24 -20.18 -18.01 -9.29
CA GLU A 24 -21.29 -17.07 -9.12
C GLU A 24 -22.00 -17.33 -7.78
N GLY A 25 -22.07 -16.28 -6.94
CA GLY A 25 -22.65 -16.39 -5.59
C GLY A 25 -21.65 -16.81 -4.50
N GLU A 26 -20.37 -16.98 -4.84
CA GLU A 26 -19.33 -17.30 -3.85
C GLU A 26 -19.07 -16.12 -2.90
N GLU A 27 -19.17 -16.37 -1.59
CA GLU A 27 -18.89 -15.39 -0.55
C GLU A 27 -17.39 -15.35 -0.21
N VAL A 28 -16.81 -14.16 -0.15
CA VAL A 28 -15.39 -13.96 0.16
C VAL A 28 -15.20 -12.90 1.24
N GLU A 29 -14.15 -13.07 2.05
CA GLU A 29 -13.74 -12.07 3.04
C GLU A 29 -12.75 -11.07 2.41
N ILE A 30 -12.92 -9.78 2.72
CA ILE A 30 -12.08 -8.71 2.18
C ILE A 30 -11.29 -8.07 3.32
N GLU A 31 -9.96 -8.12 3.23
CA GLU A 31 -9.06 -7.40 4.14
C GLU A 31 -8.60 -6.08 3.50
N VAL A 32 -9.00 -4.95 4.09
CA VAL A 32 -8.54 -3.62 3.65
C VAL A 32 -7.34 -3.20 4.48
N LYS A 33 -6.14 -3.32 3.90
CA LYS A 33 -4.92 -2.76 4.49
C LYS A 33 -4.87 -1.26 4.25
N LYS A 34 -5.27 -0.48 5.27
CA LYS A 34 -4.94 0.94 5.31
C LYS A 34 -3.44 1.05 5.51
N ALA A 35 -2.76 1.81 4.65
CA ALA A 35 -1.38 2.17 4.92
C ALA A 35 -1.37 2.98 6.21
N SER A 36 -0.99 2.35 7.32
CA SER A 36 -0.55 3.09 8.49
C SER A 36 0.68 3.88 8.04
N VAL A 37 0.69 5.17 8.34
CA VAL A 37 1.76 6.10 7.97
C VAL A 37 3.16 5.58 8.40
N GLU A 38 3.20 4.65 9.35
CA GLU A 38 4.38 3.91 9.79
C GLU A 38 5.13 3.13 8.69
N GLU A 39 4.47 2.54 7.69
CA GLU A 39 5.18 1.84 6.58
C GLU A 39 5.78 2.81 5.55
N PHE A 40 5.41 4.09 5.59
CA PHE A 40 5.88 5.11 4.63
C PHE A 40 7.17 5.82 5.05
N HIS A 41 7.77 5.46 6.19
CA HIS A 41 9.00 6.09 6.68
C HIS A 41 10.25 5.81 5.82
N GLY A 42 10.22 4.83 4.92
CA GLY A 42 11.42 4.36 4.21
C GLY A 42 11.70 4.96 2.82
N LYS A 43 10.75 5.67 2.19
CA LYS A 43 10.91 6.12 0.80
C LYS A 43 10.32 7.50 0.56
N MET A 44 10.89 8.52 1.21
CA MET A 44 10.72 9.88 0.75
C MET A 44 11.71 10.12 -0.40
N ARG A 45 11.21 10.46 -1.59
CA ARG A 45 12.07 10.96 -2.69
C ARG A 45 12.46 12.38 -2.34
N ILE A 46 13.52 12.52 -1.55
CA ILE A 46 14.16 13.80 -1.29
C ILE A 46 15.32 14.00 -2.26
N ASP A 47 15.51 15.24 -2.71
CA ASP A 47 16.70 15.62 -3.44
C ASP A 47 17.94 15.35 -2.59
N LYS A 48 19.03 14.92 -3.24
CA LYS A 48 20.25 14.48 -2.56
C LYS A 48 20.80 15.56 -1.61
N GLU A 49 20.73 16.83 -2.00
CA GLU A 49 21.21 17.96 -1.20
C GLU A 49 20.48 18.08 0.14
N ILE A 50 19.15 17.90 0.13
CA ILE A 50 18.33 17.91 1.35
C ILE A 50 18.60 16.66 2.20
N ALA A 51 18.90 15.52 1.56
CA ALA A 51 19.29 14.30 2.26
C ALA A 51 20.62 14.46 2.99
N ASP A 52 21.62 15.04 2.32
CA ASP A 52 22.94 15.32 2.90
C ASP A 52 22.82 16.31 4.08
N GLU A 53 22.03 17.38 3.96
CA GLU A 53 21.78 18.31 5.09
C GLU A 53 21.10 17.63 6.29
N ILE A 54 20.13 16.74 6.06
CA ILE A 54 19.44 16.01 7.14
C ILE A 54 20.38 15.03 7.84
N ILE A 55 21.27 14.37 7.09
CA ILE A 55 22.28 13.45 7.63
C ILE A 55 23.33 14.24 8.44
N GLU A 56 23.76 15.40 7.95
CA GLU A 56 24.72 16.27 8.64
C GLU A 56 24.16 16.90 9.93
N MET A 57 22.82 17.00 10.07
CA MET A 57 22.17 17.52 11.26
C MET A 57 22.09 16.55 12.46
N GLU A 58 22.81 15.42 12.44
CA GLU A 58 23.01 14.48 13.58
C GLU A 58 21.91 14.48 14.66
N ILE A 59 20.77 13.85 14.37
CA ILE A 59 19.89 13.33 15.43
C ILE A 59 19.91 11.81 15.34
N TRP A 60 21.02 11.21 15.76
CA TRP A 60 21.14 9.78 16.09
C TRP A 60 22.08 9.64 17.28
N ASP A 61 21.53 9.76 18.49
CA ASP A 61 22.03 9.05 19.67
C ASP A 61 21.22 7.75 19.80
#